data_AF-A0AAN4YDT2-F1
#
_entry.id   AF-A0AAN4YDT2-F1
#
_cell.length_a   1.000
_cell.length_b   1.000
_cell.length_c   1.000
_cell.angle_alpha   90.00
_cell.angle_beta   90.00
_cell.angle_gamma   90.00
#
_symmetry.space_group_name_H-M   'P 1'
#
loop_
_entity.id
_entity.type
_entity.pdbx_description
1 polymer ?
#
loop_
_entity_poly.entity_id
_entity_poly.type
_entity_poly.pdbx_seq_one_letter_code
_entity_poly.pdbx_strand_id
1 'polypeptide(L)'
;MSQSNAVDGGYGWIIVLASYGVFLEDFISNSRISGGTSLDFALIGGLSASQALVISPLITMIHRRFGLKATMALGVLFETAALLGASWSTRVWQLYLSQGVCFGWGLGLQYLSTTFIIPHWFSKKRSLAAGITTAGTGTGGLIYSLATHAMLDRFGSGWSYRILAIIQFVVNTICVLLLRDRMEKPRSERKKATFRLSLCKRYETWLFIGWSFFSVMGFMVIWYSLATYSRSIGLSASQGSIVTAVMNVGQILGRPAVGYFSDVVGRINMTTFATFTSGLLCLLLWVFAKTYSALLCFALFAGILFGTFWTVSGS
;
A
#
# COMPACT_ATOMS: atom_id res chain seq x y z
N MET A 1 23.06 20.67 -19.06
CA MET A 1 21.71 20.92 -18.52
C MET A 1 20.74 20.01 -19.25
N SER A 2 20.20 19.00 -18.58
CA SER A 2 19.00 18.27 -19.02
C SER A 2 18.35 17.71 -17.77
N GLN A 3 17.37 18.46 -17.25
CA GLN A 3 16.46 18.00 -16.21
C GLN A 3 15.51 16.99 -16.88
N SER A 4 15.81 15.70 -16.72
CA SER A 4 14.87 14.64 -17.07
C SER A 4 13.79 14.59 -15.99
N ASN A 5 12.61 15.10 -16.33
CA ASN A 5 11.36 14.89 -15.58
C ASN A 5 11.15 13.39 -15.39
N ALA A 6 11.38 12.90 -14.18
CA ALA A 6 11.17 11.50 -13.83
C ALA A 6 9.71 11.32 -13.38
N VAL A 7 8.95 10.57 -14.18
CA VAL A 7 7.62 10.08 -13.80
C VAL A 7 7.72 8.55 -13.75
N ASP A 8 8.43 8.02 -12.74
CA ASP A 8 8.56 6.58 -12.54
C ASP A 8 7.60 6.12 -11.45
N GLY A 9 6.39 5.82 -11.92
CA GLY A 9 5.25 5.44 -11.13
C GLY A 9 5.01 3.93 -11.11
N GLY A 10 5.63 3.21 -10.19
CA GLY A 10 5.28 1.80 -9.90
C GLY A 10 3.96 1.70 -9.13
N TYR A 11 2.85 2.15 -9.73
CA TYR A 11 1.55 2.30 -9.07
C TYR A 11 0.69 1.02 -9.06
N GLY A 12 1.15 -0.09 -9.66
CA GLY A 12 0.38 -1.32 -9.86
C GLY A 12 -0.20 -1.96 -8.61
N TRP A 13 0.55 -1.95 -7.51
CA TRP A 13 0.20 -2.65 -6.28
C TRP A 13 -0.96 -1.97 -5.52
N ILE A 14 -1.13 -0.65 -5.66
CA ILE A 14 -2.21 0.09 -4.99
C ILE A 14 -3.54 -0.06 -5.70
N ILE A 15 -3.48 -0.07 -7.03
CA ILE A 15 -4.62 -0.20 -7.93
C ILE A 15 -5.49 -1.39 -7.48
N VAL A 16 -4.86 -2.45 -6.99
CA VAL A 16 -5.52 -3.71 -6.64
C VAL A 16 -5.98 -3.78 -5.17
N LEU A 17 -5.28 -3.13 -4.21
CA LEU A 17 -5.75 -3.06 -2.81
C LEU A 17 -7.04 -2.22 -2.67
N ALA A 18 -7.17 -1.13 -3.43
CA ALA A 18 -8.35 -0.26 -3.40
C ALA A 18 -9.58 -0.91 -4.05
N SER A 19 -9.38 -1.68 -5.12
CA SER A 19 -10.45 -2.48 -5.72
C SER A 19 -10.83 -3.69 -4.90
N TYR A 20 -9.89 -4.27 -4.15
CA TYR A 20 -10.22 -5.36 -3.23
C TYR A 20 -11.34 -4.97 -2.26
N GLY A 21 -11.39 -3.71 -1.80
CA GLY A 21 -12.50 -3.19 -0.99
C GLY A 21 -13.85 -3.13 -1.71
N VAL A 22 -13.87 -2.80 -3.01
CA VAL A 22 -15.09 -2.79 -3.83
C VAL A 22 -15.56 -4.21 -4.16
N PHE A 23 -14.62 -5.12 -4.42
CA PHE A 23 -14.93 -6.54 -4.58
C PHE A 23 -15.36 -7.20 -3.28
N LEU A 24 -14.86 -6.76 -2.12
CA LEU A 24 -15.30 -7.22 -0.80
C LEU A 24 -16.79 -6.90 -0.58
N GLU A 25 -17.24 -5.70 -0.94
CA GLU A 25 -18.64 -5.32 -0.89
C GLU A 25 -19.49 -6.20 -1.83
N ASP A 26 -19.03 -6.43 -3.07
CA ASP A 26 -19.68 -7.35 -4.00
C ASP A 26 -19.69 -8.80 -3.49
N PHE A 27 -18.64 -9.30 -2.85
CA PHE A 27 -18.62 -10.66 -2.28
C PHE A 27 -19.57 -10.83 -1.09
N ILE A 28 -19.85 -9.75 -0.36
CA ILE A 28 -20.82 -9.74 0.74
C ILE A 28 -22.25 -9.60 0.19
N SER A 29 -22.46 -8.84 -0.89
CA SER A 29 -23.79 -8.60 -1.47
C SER A 29 -24.23 -9.65 -2.48
N ASN A 30 -23.31 -10.25 -3.24
CA ASN A 30 -23.57 -11.27 -4.25
C ASN A 30 -23.24 -12.67 -3.69
N SER A 31 -24.26 -13.52 -3.62
CA SER A 31 -24.21 -14.92 -3.18
C SER A 31 -23.49 -15.87 -4.16
N ARG A 32 -22.41 -15.41 -4.80
CA ARG A 32 -21.67 -16.17 -5.82
C ARG A 32 -20.72 -17.21 -5.20
N ILE A 33 -20.36 -17.03 -3.94
CA ILE A 33 -19.45 -17.88 -3.20
C ILE A 33 -20.23 -18.56 -2.09
N SER A 34 -20.37 -19.88 -2.22
CA SER A 34 -21.15 -20.66 -1.27
C SER A 34 -20.37 -20.85 0.04
N GLY A 35 -20.93 -20.35 1.15
CA GLY A 35 -20.43 -20.61 2.52
C GLY A 35 -19.38 -19.65 3.09
N GLY A 36 -19.16 -18.47 2.50
CA GLY A 36 -18.22 -17.47 3.03
C GLY A 36 -18.87 -16.49 4.00
N THR A 37 -18.27 -16.30 5.18
CA THR A 37 -18.70 -15.24 6.11
C THR A 37 -18.01 -13.91 5.79
N SER A 38 -18.58 -12.78 6.20
CA SER A 38 -17.95 -11.45 6.03
C SER A 38 -16.54 -11.38 6.67
N LEU A 39 -16.31 -12.20 7.71
CA LEU A 39 -15.02 -12.34 8.37
C LEU A 39 -13.99 -13.02 7.47
N ASP A 40 -14.37 -14.07 6.73
CA ASP A 40 -13.46 -14.77 5.80
C ASP A 40 -12.92 -13.83 4.73
N PHE A 41 -13.78 -12.98 4.17
CA PHE A 41 -13.35 -12.02 3.16
C PHE A 41 -12.44 -10.93 3.75
N ALA A 42 -12.71 -10.46 4.98
CA ALA A 42 -11.79 -9.55 5.67
C ALA A 42 -10.42 -10.22 5.95
N LEU A 43 -10.41 -11.49 6.32
CA LEU A 43 -9.18 -12.27 6.54
C LEU A 43 -8.36 -12.44 5.26
N ILE A 44 -8.99 -12.63 4.10
CA ILE A 44 -8.27 -12.73 2.83
C ILE A 44 -7.50 -11.44 2.52
N GLY A 45 -8.11 -10.27 2.72
CA GLY A 45 -7.45 -8.97 2.57
C GLY A 45 -6.29 -8.77 3.54
N GLY A 46 -6.49 -9.12 4.82
CA GLY A 46 -5.42 -9.10 5.82
C GLY A 46 -4.29 -10.08 5.51
N LEU A 47 -4.63 -11.27 5.01
CA LEU A 47 -3.68 -12.29 4.58
C LEU A 47 -2.82 -11.76 3.43
N SER A 48 -3.41 -11.08 2.44
CA SER A 48 -2.67 -10.44 1.35
C SER A 48 -1.61 -9.45 1.85
N ALA A 49 -2.00 -8.53 2.73
CA ALA A 49 -1.07 -7.55 3.29
C ALA A 49 0.04 -8.22 4.12
N SER A 50 -0.30 -9.24 4.92
CA SER A 50 0.70 -9.97 5.71
C SER A 50 1.69 -10.75 4.85
N GLN A 51 1.21 -11.42 3.79
CA GLN A 51 2.04 -12.17 2.87
C GLN A 51 3.01 -11.27 2.11
N ALA A 52 2.58 -10.07 1.70
CA ALA A 52 3.45 -9.07 1.09
C ALA A 52 4.63 -8.68 1.98
N LEU A 53 4.42 -8.61 3.30
CA LEU A 53 5.49 -8.35 4.27
C LEU A 53 6.37 -9.59 4.50
N VAL A 54 5.78 -10.77 4.65
CA VAL A 54 6.52 -12.03 4.90
C VAL A 54 7.48 -12.35 3.75
N ILE A 55 7.09 -12.06 2.51
CA ILE A 55 7.93 -12.35 1.35
C ILE A 55 9.09 -11.34 1.17
N SER A 56 9.14 -10.26 1.96
CA SER A 56 10.14 -9.18 1.81
C SER A 56 11.62 -9.63 1.82
N PRO A 57 12.06 -10.52 2.73
CA PRO A 57 13.43 -11.03 2.72
C PRO A 57 13.72 -11.87 1.47
N LEU A 58 12.72 -12.65 1.01
CA LEU A 58 12.84 -13.47 -0.19
C LEU A 58 12.99 -12.60 -1.44
N ILE A 59 12.20 -11.52 -1.54
CA ILE A 59 12.27 -10.55 -2.64
C ILE A 59 13.66 -9.92 -2.70
N THR A 60 14.22 -9.55 -1.55
CA THR A 60 15.59 -9.02 -1.48
C THR A 60 16.61 -10.03 -2.03
N MET A 61 16.43 -11.33 -1.76
CA MET A 61 17.28 -12.38 -2.34
C MET A 61 17.07 -12.56 -3.85
N ILE A 62 15.83 -12.52 -4.32
CA ILE A 62 15.47 -12.64 -5.75
C ILE A 62 16.03 -11.44 -6.52
N HIS A 63 15.88 -10.22 -6.00
CA HIS A 63 16.49 -9.02 -6.57
C HIS A 63 17.97 -9.23 -6.80
N ARG A 64 18.69 -9.70 -5.77
CA ARG A 64 20.14 -9.92 -5.85
C ARG A 64 20.53 -10.91 -6.96
N ARG A 65 19.80 -12.01 -7.11
CA ARG A 65 20.11 -13.05 -8.11
C ARG A 65 19.65 -12.69 -9.53
N PHE A 66 18.41 -12.26 -9.69
CA PHE A 66 17.75 -12.13 -10.99
C PHE A 66 17.68 -10.69 -11.52
N GLY A 67 17.94 -9.67 -10.70
CA GLY A 67 17.77 -8.28 -11.14
C GLY A 67 16.42 -7.69 -10.77
N LEU A 68 16.31 -6.36 -10.89
CA LEU A 68 15.12 -5.64 -10.50
C LEU A 68 13.98 -5.88 -11.51
N LYS A 69 14.26 -5.78 -12.82
CA LYS A 69 13.27 -6.05 -13.88
C LYS A 69 12.64 -7.44 -13.82
N ALA A 70 13.45 -8.49 -13.63
CA ALA A 70 12.95 -9.86 -13.55
C ALA A 70 12.04 -10.07 -12.33
N THR A 71 12.37 -9.41 -11.20
CA THR A 71 11.57 -9.51 -9.98
C THR A 71 10.23 -8.78 -10.12
N MET A 72 10.21 -7.62 -10.78
CA MET A 72 8.96 -6.93 -11.10
C MET A 72 8.12 -7.71 -12.10
N ALA A 73 8.73 -8.27 -13.15
CA ALA A 73 8.01 -9.10 -14.13
C ALA A 73 7.35 -10.33 -13.46
N LEU A 74 8.05 -10.98 -12.52
CA LEU A 74 7.44 -12.04 -11.70
C LEU A 74 6.26 -11.50 -10.87
N GLY A 75 6.40 -10.33 -10.25
CA GLY A 75 5.32 -9.68 -9.51
C GLY A 75 4.06 -9.47 -10.36
N VAL A 76 4.23 -8.95 -11.59
CA VAL A 76 3.14 -8.79 -12.55
C VAL A 76 2.45 -10.12 -12.84
N LEU A 77 3.22 -11.18 -13.12
CA LEU A 77 2.65 -12.50 -13.41
C LEU A 77 1.85 -13.07 -12.22
N PHE A 78 2.36 -12.92 -10.99
CA PHE A 78 1.65 -13.35 -9.79
C PHE A 78 0.35 -12.56 -9.57
N GLU A 79 0.37 -11.23 -9.72
CA GLU A 79 -0.83 -10.39 -9.62
C GLU A 79 -1.87 -10.74 -10.69
N THR A 80 -1.47 -10.90 -11.95
CA THR A 80 -2.37 -11.26 -13.05
C THR A 80 -2.96 -12.66 -12.84
N ALA A 81 -2.13 -13.64 -12.45
CA ALA A 81 -2.59 -15.00 -12.16
C ALA A 81 -3.58 -15.03 -10.98
N ALA A 82 -3.35 -14.20 -9.96
CA ALA A 82 -4.26 -14.08 -8.82
C ALA A 82 -5.62 -13.48 -9.20
N LEU A 83 -5.66 -12.44 -10.05
CA LEU A 83 -6.91 -11.84 -10.51
C LEU A 83 -7.69 -12.77 -11.44
N LEU A 84 -6.99 -13.50 -12.33
CA LEU A 84 -7.63 -14.53 -13.17
C LEU A 84 -8.13 -15.70 -12.32
N GLY A 85 -7.35 -16.17 -11.34
CA GLY A 85 -7.77 -17.20 -10.40
C GLY A 85 -9.01 -16.81 -9.59
N ALA A 86 -9.10 -15.53 -9.20
CA ALA A 86 -10.29 -14.99 -8.54
C ALA A 86 -11.53 -14.99 -9.46
N SER A 87 -11.35 -14.73 -10.76
CA SER A 87 -12.45 -14.75 -11.75
C SER A 87 -13.20 -16.09 -11.82
N TRP A 88 -12.50 -17.21 -11.60
CA TRP A 88 -13.08 -18.55 -11.64
C TRP A 88 -13.35 -19.15 -10.25
N SER A 89 -13.15 -18.38 -9.18
CA SER A 89 -13.31 -18.88 -7.82
C SER A 89 -14.79 -19.09 -7.49
N THR A 90 -15.12 -20.30 -7.06
CA THR A 90 -16.47 -20.71 -6.62
C THR A 90 -16.51 -21.09 -5.14
N ARG A 91 -15.33 -21.30 -4.52
CA ARG A 91 -15.17 -21.66 -3.11
C ARG A 91 -14.24 -20.69 -2.39
N VAL A 92 -14.50 -20.42 -1.12
CA VAL A 92 -13.73 -19.45 -0.30
C VAL A 92 -12.23 -19.77 -0.26
N TRP A 93 -11.85 -21.05 -0.15
CA TRP A 93 -10.43 -21.45 -0.12
C TRP A 93 -9.66 -21.06 -1.40
N GLN A 94 -10.33 -20.98 -2.55
CA GLN A 94 -9.72 -20.56 -3.81
C GLN A 94 -9.36 -19.07 -3.77
N LEU A 95 -10.15 -18.26 -3.05
CA LEU A 95 -9.87 -16.85 -2.82
C LEU A 95 -8.76 -16.64 -1.79
N TYR A 96 -8.68 -17.46 -0.74
CA TYR A 96 -7.53 -17.44 0.17
C TYR A 96 -6.21 -17.68 -0.58
N LEU A 97 -6.19 -18.63 -1.51
CA LEU A 97 -4.98 -18.93 -2.28
C LEU A 97 -4.68 -17.87 -3.36
N SER A 98 -5.70 -17.43 -4.11
CA SER A 98 -5.51 -16.45 -5.19
C SER A 98 -5.34 -15.02 -4.65
N GLN A 99 -6.34 -14.47 -3.95
CA GLN A 99 -6.34 -13.09 -3.47
C GLN A 99 -5.54 -12.90 -2.17
N GLY A 100 -5.44 -13.92 -1.32
CA GLY A 100 -4.61 -13.86 -0.13
C GLY A 100 -3.13 -14.07 -0.46
N VAL A 101 -2.76 -15.29 -0.84
CA VAL A 101 -1.34 -15.66 -0.99
C VAL A 101 -0.74 -15.15 -2.29
N CYS A 102 -1.28 -15.57 -3.44
CA CYS A 102 -0.70 -15.29 -4.76
C CYS A 102 -0.64 -13.79 -5.04
N PHE A 103 -1.75 -13.09 -4.77
CA PHE A 103 -1.81 -11.63 -4.89
C PHE A 103 -0.88 -10.93 -3.90
N GLY A 104 -0.83 -11.36 -2.63
CA GLY A 104 0.09 -10.79 -1.63
C GLY A 104 1.57 -10.92 -2.02
N TRP A 105 1.96 -12.04 -2.64
CA TRP A 105 3.32 -12.22 -3.16
C TRP A 105 3.62 -11.31 -4.34
N GLY A 106 2.68 -11.19 -5.29
CA GLY A 106 2.77 -10.26 -6.42
C GLY A 106 2.91 -8.80 -5.94
N LEU A 107 2.05 -8.41 -4.99
CA LEU A 107 2.06 -7.11 -4.34
C LEU A 107 3.42 -6.80 -3.71
N GLY A 108 3.96 -7.74 -2.92
CA GLY A 108 5.26 -7.60 -2.29
C GLY A 108 6.37 -7.42 -3.31
N LEU A 109 6.42 -8.27 -4.34
CA LEU A 109 7.42 -8.24 -5.40
C LEU A 109 7.44 -6.87 -6.10
N GLN A 110 6.27 -6.32 -6.41
CA GLN A 110 6.12 -5.04 -7.09
C GLN A 110 6.45 -3.85 -6.16
N TYR A 111 5.90 -3.86 -4.94
CA TYR A 111 6.05 -2.79 -3.97
C TYR A 111 7.49 -2.58 -3.54
N LEU A 112 8.18 -3.66 -3.15
CA LEU A 112 9.56 -3.57 -2.70
C LEU A 112 10.50 -3.18 -3.84
N SER A 113 10.29 -3.73 -5.06
CA SER A 113 11.07 -3.33 -6.24
C SER A 113 11.00 -1.83 -6.50
N THR A 114 9.80 -1.26 -6.42
CA THR A 114 9.56 0.18 -6.60
C THR A 114 10.24 0.99 -5.50
N THR A 115 10.16 0.51 -4.26
CA THR A 115 10.80 1.16 -3.10
C THR A 115 12.33 1.16 -3.23
N PHE A 116 12.93 0.07 -3.71
CA PHE A 116 14.39 -0.02 -3.91
C PHE A 116 14.92 0.91 -5.01
N ILE A 117 14.15 1.20 -6.06
CA ILE A 117 14.66 2.01 -7.18
C ILE A 117 14.68 3.52 -6.88
N ILE A 118 13.75 4.03 -6.08
CA ILE A 118 13.59 5.47 -5.82
C ILE A 118 14.88 6.13 -5.26
N PRO A 119 15.56 5.58 -4.22
CA PRO A 119 16.76 6.20 -3.64
C PRO A 119 17.98 6.22 -4.58
N HIS A 120 17.96 5.42 -5.65
CA HIS A 120 19.04 5.34 -6.63
C HIS A 120 18.94 6.43 -7.69
N TRP A 121 17.73 6.90 -8.01
CA TRP A 121 17.52 7.96 -8.99
C TRP A 121 17.63 9.37 -8.39
N PHE A 122 17.34 9.51 -7.10
CA PHE A 122 17.39 10.79 -6.40
C PHE A 122 18.43 10.76 -5.28
N SER A 123 19.34 11.74 -5.23
CA SER A 123 20.37 11.85 -4.18
C SER A 123 19.96 12.79 -3.05
N LYS A 124 19.33 13.93 -3.37
CA LYS A 124 19.04 15.03 -2.43
C LYS A 124 17.56 15.13 -2.00
N LYS A 125 16.63 14.54 -2.75
CA LYS A 125 15.18 14.64 -2.53
C LYS A 125 14.50 13.27 -2.55
N ARG A 126 15.04 12.33 -1.77
CA ARG A 126 14.63 10.91 -1.80
C ARG A 126 13.26 10.72 -1.19
N SER A 127 13.04 11.33 -0.03
CA SER A 127 11.79 11.19 0.71
C SER A 127 10.66 11.98 0.05
N LEU A 128 10.96 13.11 -0.62
CA LEU A 128 9.99 13.78 -1.49
C LEU A 128 9.56 12.89 -2.67
N ALA A 129 10.51 12.26 -3.38
CA ALA A 129 10.19 11.38 -4.50
C ALA A 129 9.34 10.19 -4.04
N ALA A 130 9.71 9.53 -2.93
CA ALA A 130 8.91 8.48 -2.32
C ALA A 130 7.52 8.98 -1.88
N GLY A 131 7.43 10.19 -1.33
CA GLY A 131 6.18 10.86 -0.97
C GLY A 131 5.25 11.11 -2.15
N ILE A 132 5.78 11.53 -3.30
CA ILE A 132 4.99 11.73 -4.54
C ILE A 132 4.53 10.39 -5.12
N THR A 133 5.41 9.38 -5.18
CA THR A 133 5.04 8.03 -5.65
C THR A 133 3.97 7.42 -4.74
N THR A 134 4.02 7.67 -3.43
CA THR A 134 3.00 7.20 -2.50
C THR A 134 1.79 8.14 -2.40
N ALA A 135 1.83 9.37 -2.89
CA ALA A 135 0.63 10.20 -3.02
C ALA A 135 -0.27 9.71 -4.16
N GLY A 136 0.34 9.25 -5.25
CA GLY A 136 -0.38 8.63 -6.38
C GLY A 136 -1.20 7.40 -5.98
N THR A 137 -0.93 6.81 -4.81
CA THR A 137 -1.73 5.70 -4.26
C THR A 137 -3.20 6.11 -4.07
N GLY A 138 -3.45 7.31 -3.54
CA GLY A 138 -4.80 7.77 -3.22
C GLY A 138 -5.62 8.01 -4.50
N THR A 139 -5.03 8.66 -5.49
CA THR A 139 -5.70 8.96 -6.77
C THR A 139 -5.96 7.69 -7.58
N GLY A 140 -4.97 6.78 -7.67
CA GLY A 140 -5.11 5.52 -8.40
C GLY A 140 -6.19 4.62 -7.79
N GLY A 141 -6.26 4.58 -6.45
CA GLY A 141 -7.31 3.83 -5.76
C GLY A 141 -8.72 4.36 -6.08
N LEU A 142 -8.93 5.68 -6.05
CA LEU A 142 -10.24 6.28 -6.35
C LEU A 142 -10.71 6.00 -7.77
N ILE A 143 -9.85 6.24 -8.77
CA ILE A 143 -10.17 6.01 -10.18
C ILE A 143 -10.55 4.54 -10.39
N TYR A 144 -9.77 3.63 -9.79
CA TYR A 144 -9.95 2.21 -9.99
C TYR A 144 -11.15 1.65 -9.22
N SER A 145 -11.44 2.13 -8.01
CA SER A 145 -12.65 1.77 -7.28
C SER A 145 -13.91 2.18 -8.04
N LEU A 146 -13.94 3.40 -8.60
CA LEU A 146 -15.06 3.86 -9.43
C LEU A 146 -15.20 3.05 -10.72
N ALA A 147 -14.08 2.76 -11.39
CA ALA A 147 -14.08 1.90 -12.58
C ALA A 147 -14.56 0.48 -12.26
N THR A 148 -14.10 -0.09 -11.14
CA THR A 148 -14.48 -1.43 -10.69
C THR A 148 -15.97 -1.49 -10.36
N HIS A 149 -16.53 -0.50 -9.66
CA HIS A 149 -17.95 -0.44 -9.36
C HIS A 149 -18.79 -0.40 -10.64
N ALA A 150 -18.46 0.49 -11.57
CA ALA A 150 -19.15 0.59 -12.86
C ALA A 150 -19.04 -0.70 -13.70
N MET A 151 -17.91 -1.42 -13.59
CA MET A 151 -17.72 -2.72 -14.26
C MET A 151 -18.53 -3.83 -13.60
N LEU A 152 -18.61 -3.85 -12.27
CA LEU A 152 -19.41 -4.80 -11.52
C LEU A 152 -20.89 -4.68 -11.87
N ASP A 153 -21.41 -3.45 -11.90
CA ASP A 153 -22.82 -3.17 -12.24
C ASP A 153 -23.18 -3.65 -13.66
N ARG A 154 -22.24 -3.55 -14.62
CA ARG A 154 -22.51 -3.80 -16.04
C ARG A 154 -22.15 -5.20 -16.52
N PHE A 155 -21.08 -5.80 -16.00
CA PHE A 155 -20.51 -7.06 -16.51
C PHE A 155 -20.45 -8.16 -15.44
N GLY A 156 -20.77 -7.85 -14.19
CA GLY A 156 -20.67 -8.76 -13.05
C GLY A 156 -19.22 -9.06 -12.63
N SER A 157 -19.07 -9.75 -11.50
CA SER A 157 -17.76 -9.97 -10.86
C SER A 157 -16.75 -10.75 -11.71
N GLY A 158 -17.21 -11.76 -12.44
CA GLY A 158 -16.33 -12.64 -13.22
C GLY A 158 -15.59 -11.90 -14.34
N TRP A 159 -16.32 -11.14 -15.16
CA TRP A 159 -15.72 -10.35 -16.23
C TRP A 159 -14.97 -9.13 -15.72
N SER A 160 -15.42 -8.55 -14.61
CA SER A 160 -14.71 -7.46 -13.95
C SER A 160 -13.28 -7.86 -13.59
N TYR A 161 -13.10 -9.02 -12.93
CA TYR A 161 -11.76 -9.53 -12.60
C TYR A 161 -10.85 -9.75 -13.82
N ARG A 162 -11.41 -10.20 -14.95
CA ARG A 162 -10.62 -10.44 -16.18
C ARG A 162 -10.17 -9.14 -16.84
N ILE A 163 -11.07 -8.17 -16.96
CA ILE A 163 -10.75 -6.86 -17.52
C ILE A 163 -9.66 -6.19 -16.66
N LEU A 164 -9.81 -6.26 -15.35
CA LEU A 164 -8.82 -5.75 -14.42
C LEU A 164 -7.46 -6.45 -14.53
N ALA A 165 -7.45 -7.79 -14.66
CA ALA A 165 -6.22 -8.54 -14.88
C ALA A 165 -5.51 -8.10 -16.17
N ILE A 166 -6.26 -7.86 -17.26
CA ILE A 166 -5.70 -7.40 -18.53
C ILE A 166 -5.11 -5.99 -18.40
N ILE A 167 -5.86 -5.05 -17.80
CA ILE A 167 -5.39 -3.67 -17.60
C ILE A 167 -4.14 -3.66 -16.73
N GLN A 168 -4.17 -4.37 -15.60
CA GLN A 168 -3.04 -4.50 -14.67
C GLN A 168 -1.82 -5.10 -15.38
N PHE A 169 -2.00 -6.15 -16.17
CA PHE A 169 -0.92 -6.80 -16.91
C PHE A 169 -0.29 -5.84 -17.92
N VAL A 170 -1.10 -5.17 -18.74
CA VAL A 170 -0.60 -4.25 -19.78
C VAL A 170 0.13 -3.06 -19.16
N VAL A 171 -0.50 -2.38 -18.20
CA VAL A 171 0.08 -1.18 -17.58
C VAL A 171 1.37 -1.51 -16.86
N ASN A 172 1.39 -2.55 -16.02
CA ASN A 172 2.60 -2.88 -15.28
C ASN A 172 3.70 -3.46 -16.17
N THR A 173 3.36 -4.21 -17.23
CA THR A 173 4.37 -4.68 -18.19
C THR A 173 5.01 -3.49 -18.91
N ILE A 174 4.22 -2.51 -19.35
CA ILE A 174 4.76 -1.27 -19.94
C ILE A 174 5.66 -0.55 -18.95
N CYS A 175 5.25 -0.41 -17.68
CA CYS A 175 6.09 0.18 -16.64
C CYS A 175 7.41 -0.57 -16.46
N VAL A 176 7.41 -1.91 -16.43
CA VAL A 176 8.62 -2.74 -16.29
C VAL A 176 9.54 -2.62 -17.51
N LEU A 177 8.98 -2.50 -18.71
CA LEU A 177 9.74 -2.30 -19.94
C LEU A 177 10.41 -0.93 -19.98
N LEU A 178 9.65 0.13 -19.64
CA LEU A 178 10.13 1.52 -19.58
C LEU A 178 11.15 1.75 -18.47
N LEU A 179 11.05 0.99 -17.38
CA LEU A 179 11.97 1.10 -16.26
C LEU A 179 13.41 0.94 -16.74
N ARG A 180 14.24 1.98 -16.58
CA ARG A 180 15.67 1.87 -16.89
C ARG A 180 16.41 1.53 -15.61
N ASP A 181 17.14 0.43 -15.60
CA ASP A 181 17.88 0.03 -14.41
C ASP A 181 19.21 0.81 -14.37
N ARG A 182 19.23 1.95 -13.67
CA ARG A 182 20.44 2.77 -13.48
C ARG A 182 21.32 2.17 -12.37
N MET A 183 21.59 0.86 -12.41
CA MET A 183 22.52 0.24 -11.46
C MET A 183 23.96 0.61 -11.83
N GLU A 184 24.46 1.68 -11.25
CA GLU A 184 25.89 2.07 -11.30
C GLU A 184 26.80 1.09 -10.53
N LYS A 185 26.27 0.13 -9.75
CA LYS A 185 27.10 -0.81 -9.00
C LYS A 185 27.24 -2.15 -9.74
N PRO A 186 28.49 -2.62 -10.00
CA PRO A 186 28.71 -3.90 -10.67
C PRO A 186 28.13 -5.07 -9.86
N ARG A 187 27.65 -6.11 -10.57
CA ARG A 187 27.10 -7.36 -10.02
C ARG A 187 27.93 -7.98 -8.88
N SER A 188 29.22 -7.67 -8.77
CA SER A 188 30.14 -8.17 -7.74
C SER A 188 29.88 -7.58 -6.33
N GLU A 189 29.46 -6.32 -6.21
CA GLU A 189 29.13 -5.68 -4.92
C GLU A 189 27.77 -6.15 -4.37
N ARG A 190 26.88 -6.63 -5.26
CA ARG A 190 25.56 -7.20 -4.92
C ARG A 190 25.66 -8.47 -4.06
N LYS A 191 26.79 -9.17 -4.13
CA LYS A 191 27.09 -10.34 -3.27
C LYS A 191 27.57 -9.95 -1.86
N LYS A 192 28.10 -8.73 -1.66
CA LYS A 192 28.74 -8.31 -0.39
C LYS A 192 27.83 -7.65 0.63
N ALA A 193 26.61 -7.25 0.27
CA ALA A 193 25.57 -6.91 1.25
C ALA A 193 25.02 -8.22 1.86
N THR A 194 25.81 -8.86 2.71
CA THR A 194 25.37 -9.99 3.53
C THR A 194 24.15 -9.53 4.34
N PHE A 195 23.14 -10.38 4.49
CA PHE A 195 22.20 -10.25 5.60
C PHE A 195 23.08 -10.35 6.85
N ARG A 196 23.54 -9.20 7.34
CA ARG A 196 24.44 -9.15 8.48
C ARG A 196 23.58 -9.53 9.65
N LEU A 197 23.55 -10.82 10.03
CA LEU A 197 22.89 -11.25 11.27
C LEU A 197 23.44 -10.48 12.49
N SER A 198 24.61 -9.83 12.35
CA SER A 198 25.12 -8.87 13.33
C SER A 198 24.27 -7.60 13.50
N LEU A 199 23.46 -7.19 12.51
CA LEU A 199 22.45 -6.14 12.68
C LEU A 199 21.29 -6.61 13.57
N CYS A 200 20.86 -7.87 13.44
CA CYS A 200 19.83 -8.46 14.31
C CYS A 200 20.30 -8.63 15.76
N LYS A 201 21.61 -8.52 16.03
CA LYS A 201 22.18 -8.53 17.39
C LYS A 201 22.24 -7.13 18.03
N ARG A 202 21.99 -6.05 17.26
CA ARG A 202 21.99 -4.69 17.81
C ARG A 202 20.63 -4.36 18.43
N TYR A 203 20.65 -3.81 19.63
CA TYR A 203 19.44 -3.39 20.33
C TYR A 203 18.68 -2.31 19.54
N GLU A 204 19.39 -1.42 18.85
CA GLU A 204 18.84 -0.36 18.00
C GLU A 204 17.91 -0.92 16.91
N THR A 205 18.27 -2.06 16.31
CA THR A 205 17.48 -2.72 15.26
C THR A 205 16.17 -3.25 15.83
N TRP A 206 16.19 -3.85 17.03
CA TRP A 206 14.98 -4.34 17.69
C TRP A 206 14.06 -3.21 18.13
N LEU A 207 14.61 -2.10 18.64
CA LEU A 207 13.84 -0.91 18.96
C LEU A 207 13.16 -0.33 17.70
N PHE A 208 13.88 -0.26 16.58
CA PHE A 208 13.31 0.21 15.32
C PHE A 208 12.20 -0.72 14.80
N ILE A 209 12.41 -2.05 14.84
CA ILE A 209 11.40 -3.03 14.44
C ILE A 209 10.15 -2.92 15.33
N GLY A 210 10.33 -2.82 16.65
CA GLY A 210 9.23 -2.64 17.60
C GLY A 210 8.45 -1.36 17.32
N TRP A 211 9.15 -0.23 17.16
CA TRP A 211 8.52 1.05 16.84
C TRP A 211 7.75 0.99 15.51
N SER A 212 8.33 0.36 14.48
CA SER A 212 7.70 0.16 13.18
C SER A 212 6.42 -0.67 13.30
N PHE A 213 6.47 -1.77 14.06
CA PHE A 213 5.34 -2.66 14.28
C PHE A 213 4.17 -1.93 14.96
N PHE A 214 4.43 -1.23 16.07
CA PHE A 214 3.39 -0.48 16.78
C PHE A 214 2.82 0.67 15.95
N SER A 215 3.67 1.36 15.17
CA SER A 215 3.24 2.45 14.30
C SER A 215 2.31 1.96 13.18
N VAL A 216 2.67 0.86 12.52
CA VAL A 216 1.83 0.25 11.47
C VAL A 216 0.53 -0.29 12.05
N MET A 217 0.60 -0.95 13.21
CA MET A 217 -0.60 -1.45 13.90
C MET A 217 -1.56 -0.30 14.25
N GLY A 218 -1.07 0.78 14.85
CA GLY A 218 -1.88 1.96 15.18
C GLY A 218 -2.53 2.60 13.96
N PHE A 219 -1.77 2.71 12.85
CA PHE A 219 -2.31 3.19 11.59
C PHE A 219 -3.45 2.31 11.05
N MET A 220 -3.27 0.99 11.04
CA MET A 220 -4.30 0.05 10.57
C MET A 220 -5.58 0.13 11.42
N VAL A 221 -5.44 0.21 12.74
CA VAL A 221 -6.58 0.34 13.66
C VAL A 221 -7.40 1.58 13.32
N ILE A 222 -6.76 2.74 13.16
CA ILE A 222 -7.46 3.99 12.82
C ILE A 222 -8.10 3.88 11.45
N TRP A 223 -7.37 3.36 10.47
CA TRP A 223 -7.85 3.22 9.10
C TRP A 223 -9.15 2.43 9.01
N TYR A 224 -9.23 1.29 9.68
CA TYR A 224 -10.43 0.44 9.67
C TYR A 224 -11.52 0.92 10.65
N SER A 225 -11.13 1.55 11.77
CA SER A 225 -12.09 1.93 12.82
C SER A 225 -12.80 3.26 12.54
N LEU A 226 -12.23 4.15 11.74
CA LEU A 226 -12.78 5.51 11.50
C LEU A 226 -14.21 5.49 10.94
N ALA A 227 -14.47 4.68 9.91
CA ALA A 227 -15.82 4.54 9.35
C ALA A 227 -16.78 3.88 10.35
N THR A 228 -16.35 2.87 11.09
CA THR A 228 -17.19 2.18 12.08
C THR A 228 -17.50 3.06 13.29
N TYR A 229 -16.53 3.85 13.75
CA TYR A 229 -16.69 4.80 14.84
C TYR A 229 -17.68 5.90 14.45
N SER A 230 -17.59 6.44 13.23
CA SER A 230 -18.56 7.43 12.73
C SER A 230 -20.02 6.92 12.84
N ARG A 231 -20.25 5.63 12.54
CA ARG A 231 -21.57 5.00 12.72
C ARG A 231 -21.96 4.86 14.18
N SER A 232 -21.02 4.53 15.07
CA SER A 232 -21.30 4.37 16.51
C SER A 232 -21.70 5.68 17.21
N ILE A 233 -21.26 6.84 16.69
CA ILE A 233 -21.66 8.15 17.20
C ILE A 233 -22.96 8.67 16.53
N GLY A 234 -23.63 7.83 15.74
CA GLY A 234 -24.93 8.13 15.13
C GLY A 234 -24.87 8.84 13.77
N LEU A 235 -23.69 8.93 13.13
CA LEU A 235 -23.57 9.50 11.78
C LEU A 235 -24.04 8.52 10.71
N SER A 236 -24.46 9.05 9.56
CA SER A 236 -24.89 8.23 8.43
C SER A 236 -23.73 7.46 7.80
N ALA A 237 -24.04 6.38 7.07
CA ALA A 237 -23.05 5.63 6.30
C ALA A 237 -22.33 6.53 5.26
N SER A 238 -23.04 7.46 4.64
CA SER A 238 -22.46 8.43 3.70
C SER A 238 -21.46 9.37 4.38
N GLN A 239 -21.77 9.85 5.60
CA GLN A 239 -20.86 10.69 6.38
C GLN A 239 -19.59 9.94 6.77
N GLY A 240 -19.70 8.66 7.16
CA GLY A 240 -18.54 7.81 7.46
C GLY A 240 -17.61 7.60 6.26
N SER A 241 -18.18 7.39 5.07
CA SER A 241 -17.41 7.30 3.83
C SER A 241 -16.69 8.62 3.50
N ILE A 242 -17.35 9.78 3.71
CA ILE A 242 -16.73 11.09 3.50
C ILE A 242 -15.55 11.30 4.46
N VAL A 243 -15.67 10.90 5.72
CA VAL A 243 -14.58 11.04 6.71
C VAL A 243 -13.34 10.24 6.28
N THR A 244 -13.53 9.00 5.81
CA THR A 244 -12.45 8.18 5.23
C THR A 244 -11.88 8.81 3.95
N ALA A 245 -12.72 9.40 3.10
CA ALA A 245 -12.27 10.11 1.91
C ALA A 245 -11.40 11.33 2.26
N VAL A 246 -11.77 12.10 3.29
CA VAL A 246 -10.97 13.24 3.78
C VAL A 246 -9.63 12.78 4.35
N MET A 247 -9.58 11.63 5.04
CA MET A 247 -8.32 11.04 5.48
C MET A 247 -7.41 10.68 4.29
N ASN A 248 -7.97 10.13 3.21
CA ASN A 248 -7.22 9.84 1.99
C ASN A 248 -6.71 11.11 1.32
N VAL A 249 -7.51 12.18 1.26
CA VAL A 249 -7.07 13.49 0.76
C VAL A 249 -5.91 14.04 1.59
N GLY A 250 -6.00 13.93 2.92
CA GLY A 250 -4.91 14.29 3.83
C GLY A 250 -3.62 13.54 3.52
N GLN A 251 -3.68 12.28 3.11
CA GLN A 251 -2.49 11.51 2.72
C GLN A 251 -1.92 11.92 1.37
N ILE A 252 -2.78 12.20 0.39
CA ILE A 252 -2.36 12.65 -0.95
C ILE A 252 -1.53 13.93 -0.81
N LEU A 253 -1.96 14.86 0.04
CA LEU A 253 -1.27 16.13 0.26
C LEU A 253 -0.13 16.03 1.29
N GLY A 254 -0.32 15.23 2.34
CA GLY A 254 0.62 15.13 3.45
C GLY A 254 1.88 14.34 3.11
N ARG A 255 1.78 13.28 2.30
CA ARG A 255 2.92 12.42 1.96
C ARG A 255 4.05 13.17 1.22
N PRO A 256 3.78 13.99 0.18
CA PRO A 256 4.81 14.80 -0.45
C PRO A 256 5.35 15.89 0.49
N ALA A 257 4.48 16.54 1.26
CA ALA A 257 4.86 17.61 2.18
C ALA A 257 5.81 17.10 3.27
N VAL A 258 5.47 16.00 3.93
CA VAL A 258 6.33 15.39 4.95
C VAL A 258 7.57 14.78 4.33
N GLY A 259 7.48 14.22 3.12
CA GLY A 259 8.64 13.80 2.34
C GLY A 259 9.66 14.94 2.17
N TYR A 260 9.20 16.12 1.77
CA TYR A 260 10.03 17.32 1.63
C TYR A 260 10.68 17.74 2.96
N PHE A 261 9.90 17.84 4.04
CA PHE A 261 10.44 18.25 5.34
C PHE A 261 11.40 17.20 5.94
N SER A 262 11.16 15.91 5.69
CA SER A 262 12.02 14.83 6.17
C SER A 262 13.41 14.82 5.50
N ASP A 263 13.49 15.28 4.24
CA ASP A 263 14.77 15.46 3.54
C ASP A 263 15.63 16.58 4.16
N VAL A 264 15.02 17.54 4.90
CA VAL A 264 15.72 18.68 5.53
C VAL A 264 16.02 18.45 7.01
N VAL A 265 15.02 18.01 7.79
CA VAL A 265 15.11 17.86 9.25
C VAL A 265 15.76 16.53 9.66
N GLY A 266 15.81 15.57 8.74
CA GLY A 266 16.27 14.22 8.98
C GLY A 266 15.12 13.23 9.11
N ARG A 267 15.24 12.10 8.42
CA ARG A 267 14.20 11.06 8.28
C ARG A 267 13.70 10.51 9.61
N ILE A 268 14.61 10.18 10.52
CA ILE A 268 14.25 9.61 11.84
C ILE A 268 13.54 10.68 12.68
N ASN A 269 14.09 11.89 12.77
CA ASN A 269 13.51 12.98 13.57
C ASN A 269 12.09 13.34 13.08
N MET A 270 11.89 13.43 11.76
CA MET A 270 10.58 13.72 11.19
C MET A 270 9.58 12.59 11.45
N THR A 271 10.02 11.33 11.36
CA THR A 271 9.14 10.17 11.63
C THR A 271 8.78 10.10 13.11
N THR A 272 9.72 10.33 14.02
CA THR A 272 9.46 10.38 15.47
C THR A 272 8.50 11.51 15.83
N PHE A 273 8.71 12.70 15.27
CA PHE A 273 7.80 13.84 15.47
C PHE A 273 6.40 13.54 14.93
N ALA A 274 6.30 12.96 13.74
CA ALA A 274 5.03 12.59 13.14
C ALA A 274 4.29 11.54 13.98
N THR A 275 4.97 10.47 14.43
CA THR A 275 4.35 9.43 15.27
C THR A 275 3.96 9.94 16.66
N PHE A 276 4.77 10.83 17.24
CA PHE A 276 4.44 11.44 18.53
C PHE A 276 3.21 12.34 18.42
N THR A 277 3.18 13.21 17.41
CA THR A 277 2.04 14.10 17.13
C THR A 277 0.79 13.30 16.79
N SER A 278 0.94 12.20 16.04
CA SER A 278 -0.16 11.32 15.67
C SER A 278 -0.78 10.65 16.91
N GLY A 279 0.05 10.17 17.84
CA GLY A 279 -0.42 9.65 19.13
C GLY A 279 -1.16 10.71 19.96
N LEU A 280 -0.64 11.94 19.99
CA LEU A 280 -1.29 13.04 20.71
C LEU A 280 -2.65 13.41 20.11
N LEU A 281 -2.76 13.45 18.78
CA LEU A 281 -4.03 13.70 18.09
C LEU A 281 -5.06 12.59 18.37
N CYS A 282 -4.64 11.33 18.48
CA CYS A 282 -5.54 10.26 18.91
C CYS A 282 -6.07 10.50 20.33
N LEU A 283 -5.23 10.91 21.27
CA LEU A 283 -5.66 11.11 22.65
C LEU A 283 -6.51 12.39 22.83
N LEU A 284 -6.15 13.47 22.13
CA LEU A 284 -6.76 14.79 22.33
C LEU A 284 -7.94 15.08 21.40
N LEU A 285 -7.94 14.56 20.18
CA LEU A 285 -9.02 14.83 19.22
C LEU A 285 -9.96 13.64 19.08
N TRP A 286 -9.47 12.41 18.88
CA TRP A 286 -10.35 11.27 18.63
C TRP A 286 -11.27 10.98 19.82
N VAL A 287 -10.72 10.96 21.04
CA VAL A 287 -11.49 10.65 22.26
C VAL A 287 -12.66 11.62 22.48
N PHE A 288 -12.50 12.87 22.04
CA PHE A 288 -13.50 13.93 22.20
C PHE A 288 -14.31 14.22 20.94
N ALA A 289 -14.02 13.56 19.81
CA ALA A 289 -14.67 13.77 18.52
C ALA A 289 -16.06 13.11 18.47
N LYS A 290 -17.04 13.75 19.10
CA LYS A 290 -18.46 13.33 19.06
C LYS A 290 -19.27 14.00 17.94
N THR A 291 -18.67 14.92 17.19
CA THR A 291 -19.34 15.68 16.13
C THR A 291 -18.70 15.40 14.77
N TYR A 292 -19.49 15.55 13.70
CA TYR A 292 -19.04 15.32 12.32
C TYR A 292 -17.81 16.18 11.96
N SER A 293 -17.83 17.47 12.29
CA SER A 293 -16.74 18.40 12.02
C SER A 293 -15.46 18.04 12.77
N ALA A 294 -15.55 17.61 14.03
CA ALA A 294 -14.38 17.17 14.79
C ALA A 294 -13.76 15.91 14.17
N LEU A 295 -14.59 14.99 13.69
CA LEU A 295 -14.14 13.77 13.02
C LEU A 295 -13.48 14.06 11.67
N LEU A 296 -14.00 15.03 10.91
CA LEU A 296 -13.40 15.50 9.66
C LEU A 296 -12.03 16.15 9.89
N CYS A 297 -11.93 17.03 10.89
CA CYS A 297 -10.66 17.65 11.27
C CYS A 297 -9.64 16.58 11.68
N PHE A 298 -10.04 15.64 12.54
CA PHE A 298 -9.19 14.52 12.91
C PHE A 298 -8.73 13.74 11.68
N ALA A 299 -9.66 13.36 10.80
CA ALA A 299 -9.35 12.58 9.60
C ALA A 299 -8.33 13.28 8.69
N LEU A 300 -8.45 14.61 8.52
CA LEU A 300 -7.51 15.39 7.73
C LEU A 300 -6.09 15.37 8.34
N PHE A 301 -5.96 15.72 9.63
CA PHE A 301 -4.67 15.74 10.31
C PHE A 301 -4.06 14.34 10.44
N ALA A 302 -4.90 13.33 10.70
CA ALA A 302 -4.49 11.95 10.76
C ALA A 302 -3.99 11.48 9.37
N GLY A 303 -4.68 11.86 8.29
CA GLY A 303 -4.24 11.59 6.94
C GLY A 303 -2.85 12.17 6.64
N ILE A 304 -2.61 13.41 7.06
CA ILE A 304 -1.31 14.08 6.82
C ILE A 304 -0.17 13.39 7.56
N LEU A 305 -0.39 12.98 8.81
CA LEU A 305 0.69 12.54 9.70
C LEU A 305 0.88 11.01 9.75
N PHE A 306 -0.17 10.20 9.70
CA PHE A 306 -0.04 8.76 9.89
C PHE A 306 0.49 8.02 8.66
N GLY A 307 0.37 8.62 7.47
CA GLY A 307 0.88 8.03 6.22
C GLY A 307 2.41 8.16 6.04
N THR A 308 3.08 8.87 6.93
CA THR A 308 4.49 9.32 6.80
C THR A 308 5.50 8.22 7.08
N PHE A 309 5.15 7.25 7.94
CA PHE A 309 6.02 6.14 8.28
C PHE A 309 6.40 5.32 7.03
N TRP A 310 5.43 5.03 6.17
CA TRP A 310 5.66 4.28 4.93
C TRP A 310 6.50 5.03 3.91
N THR A 311 6.30 6.35 3.80
CA THR A 311 7.00 7.17 2.80
C THR A 311 8.46 7.42 3.16
N VAL A 312 8.74 7.56 4.46
CA VAL A 312 10.08 7.90 4.96
C VAL A 312 10.92 6.65 5.21
N SER A 313 10.31 5.54 5.62
CA SER A 313 11.03 4.28 5.88
C SER A 313 11.47 3.55 4.60
N GLY A 314 10.78 3.79 3.48
CA GLY A 314 11.12 3.21 2.18
C GLY A 314 12.17 3.98 1.37
N SER A 315 12.48 5.23 1.74
CA SER A 315 13.42 6.12 1.05
C SER A 315 14.80 6.14 1.70
#